data_AF-A0A953MH98-F1
#
_entry.id   AF-A0A953MH98-F1
#
_cell.length_a   1.000
_cell.length_b   1.000
_cell.length_c   1.000
_cell.angle_alpha   90.00
_cell.angle_beta   90.00
_cell.angle_gamma   90.00
#
_symmetry.space_group_name_H-M   'P 1'
#
loop_
_entity.id
_entity.type
_entity.pdbx_description
1 polymer ?
#
loop_
_entity_poly.entity_id
_entity_poly.type
_entity_poly.pdbx_seq_one_letter_code
_entity_poly.pdbx_strand_id
1 'polypeptide(L)'
;MVYFLIIVLILFFIFIIVKSTKSNVSRINKTQNDVDQISEIPDVKVNVSTSFSSDDEFQYPPIKKLSEKEWIVNPNSSFELTIENCNQNIAQEIRELMDDNEIYGYRKVDKLVGLFAKYNIRVKEVESYKAKYKPDYDSKIEELKANSEEWANAYEADRADILEEFREQALQTIYERPNIDLVTLFENEPKDITIDDELIKEYGFENLKTYLKYSDKPDKLRVFPKDHYSRPKFEELEKLGLAERGYKLPKDEILLTLTLKELNSIANHPEKDFKRKQQAVDYIMSKPNVDELIGKNISLREIFRLKPLPDKFSEINLTEISNAWNYTYVVVELFDSTFRNAFNFDLDEMRDSEYIKGYKINYHRDGSDCQCCKNHSEKTYSKNNVPRFPLHIGCNCYLEKIYDFD
;
A
#
# COMPACT_ATOMS: atom_id res chain seq x y z
N MET A 1 -19.45 38.00 20.46
CA MET A 1 -18.53 38.90 19.71
C MET A 1 -17.24 38.20 19.31
N VAL A 2 -16.59 37.45 20.21
CA VAL A 2 -15.33 36.71 19.94
C VAL A 2 -15.48 35.64 18.84
N TYR A 3 -16.56 34.85 18.86
CA TYR A 3 -16.81 33.82 17.83
C TYR A 3 -17.01 34.38 16.41
N PHE A 4 -17.57 35.59 16.30
CA PHE A 4 -17.76 36.23 15.00
C PHE A 4 -16.42 36.68 14.39
N LEU A 5 -15.50 37.18 15.24
CA LEU A 5 -14.14 37.55 14.83
C LEU A 5 -13.32 36.34 14.36
N ILE A 6 -13.48 35.18 15.00
CA ILE A 6 -12.80 33.94 14.60
C ILE A 6 -13.29 33.47 13.22
N ILE A 7 -14.60 33.49 12.97
CA ILE A 7 -15.17 33.09 11.67
C ILE A 7 -14.70 34.02 10.54
N VAL A 8 -14.65 35.33 10.79
CA VAL A 8 -14.16 36.31 9.80
C VAL A 8 -12.68 36.08 9.49
N LEU A 9 -11.85 35.76 10.49
CA LEU A 9 -10.44 35.44 10.26
C LEU A 9 -10.24 34.14 9.46
N ILE A 10 -11.01 33.10 9.76
CA ILE A 10 -10.95 31.82 9.02
C ILE A 10 -11.35 32.03 7.55
N LEU A 11 -12.42 32.79 7.29
CA LEU A 11 -12.86 33.10 5.93
C LEU A 11 -11.84 33.97 5.17
N PHE A 12 -11.16 34.88 5.86
CA PHE A 12 -10.10 35.70 5.27
C PHE A 12 -8.87 34.86 4.88
N PHE A 13 -8.46 33.90 5.72
CA PHE A 13 -7.36 32.98 5.39
C PHE A 13 -7.71 32.05 4.22
N ILE A 14 -8.92 31.51 4.16
CA ILE A 14 -9.39 30.71 3.02
C ILE A 14 -9.38 31.54 1.73
N PHE A 15 -9.80 32.81 1.79
CA PHE A 15 -9.77 33.70 0.64
C PHE A 15 -8.34 33.97 0.13
N ILE A 16 -7.35 34.12 1.01
CA ILE A 16 -5.94 34.30 0.61
C ILE A 16 -5.38 33.05 -0.08
N ILE A 17 -5.68 31.86 0.45
CA ILE A 17 -5.22 30.58 -0.13
C ILE A 17 -5.83 30.33 -1.52
N VAL A 18 -7.11 30.66 -1.70
CA VAL A 18 -7.79 30.54 -3.01
C VAL A 18 -7.29 31.58 -4.02
N LYS A 19 -6.82 32.74 -3.56
CA LYS A 19 -6.30 33.79 -4.45
C LYS A 19 -4.86 33.53 -4.88
N SER A 20 -4.01 32.89 -4.06
CA SER A 20 -2.62 32.58 -4.41
C SER A 20 -2.49 31.43 -5.43
N THR A 21 -3.46 30.52 -5.47
CA THR A 21 -3.48 29.39 -6.42
C THR A 21 -3.88 29.78 -7.84
N LYS A 22 -4.58 30.92 -8.03
CA LYS A 22 -5.02 31.39 -9.36
C LYS A 22 -3.96 32.16 -10.16
N SER A 23 -2.84 32.60 -9.57
CA SER A 23 -1.85 33.43 -10.29
C SER A 23 -0.69 32.66 -10.94
N ASN A 24 -0.56 31.34 -10.73
CA ASN A 24 0.57 30.55 -11.25
C ASN A 24 0.25 29.72 -12.51
N VAL A 25 -0.99 29.71 -13.00
CA VAL A 25 -1.38 28.90 -14.17
C VAL A 25 -1.28 29.66 -15.50
N SER A 26 -1.06 30.98 -15.50
CA SER A 26 -1.09 31.81 -16.72
C SER A 26 0.28 32.20 -17.30
N ARG A 27 1.39 31.55 -16.92
CA ARG A 27 2.74 31.89 -17.41
C ARG A 27 3.47 30.83 -18.26
N ILE A 28 2.84 29.69 -18.57
CA ILE A 28 3.49 28.62 -19.36
C ILE A 28 3.07 28.60 -20.84
N ASN A 29 2.00 29.28 -21.25
CA ASN A 29 1.48 29.21 -22.63
C ASN A 29 1.62 30.49 -23.45
N LYS A 30 2.79 31.15 -23.42
CA LYS A 30 2.99 32.35 -24.27
C LYS A 30 4.44 32.56 -24.72
N THR A 31 5.02 31.55 -25.38
CA THR A 31 6.16 31.77 -26.29
C THR A 31 6.19 30.67 -27.35
N GLN A 32 5.19 30.70 -28.22
CA GLN A 32 5.23 29.98 -29.49
C GLN A 32 4.60 30.91 -30.53
N ASN A 33 5.35 31.13 -31.61
CA ASN A 33 5.11 32.03 -32.73
C ASN A 33 5.76 33.42 -32.58
N ASP A 34 7.01 33.53 -33.03
CA ASP A 34 7.33 34.40 -34.17
C ASP A 34 8.79 34.22 -34.62
N VAL A 35 9.01 34.51 -35.90
CA VAL A 35 10.27 34.67 -36.64
C VAL A 35 10.72 33.46 -37.47
N ASP A 36 10.15 33.40 -38.68
CA ASP A 36 10.79 32.90 -39.88
C ASP A 36 11.97 33.82 -40.32
N GLN A 37 12.96 33.19 -40.94
CA GLN A 37 14.08 33.70 -41.75
C GLN A 37 15.29 34.32 -41.05
N ILE A 38 16.45 33.64 -41.12
CA ILE A 38 17.64 34.03 -41.93
C ILE A 38 18.76 32.97 -41.84
N SER A 39 19.34 32.67 -43.01
CA SER A 39 20.69 32.15 -43.32
C SER A 39 21.04 30.68 -43.05
N GLU A 40 21.39 30.01 -44.15
CA GLU A 40 22.03 28.69 -44.24
C GLU A 40 23.30 28.62 -43.36
N ILE A 41 23.33 27.64 -42.46
CA ILE A 41 24.53 27.18 -41.75
C ILE A 41 24.72 25.71 -42.16
N PRO A 42 25.93 25.28 -42.56
CA PRO A 42 26.15 23.94 -43.09
C PRO A 42 25.83 22.87 -42.03
N ASP A 43 25.08 21.87 -42.49
CA ASP A 43 24.59 20.72 -41.72
C ASP A 43 25.77 19.83 -41.30
N VAL A 44 26.39 20.15 -40.17
CA VAL A 44 27.29 19.21 -39.49
C VAL A 44 26.38 18.18 -38.83
N LYS A 45 26.19 17.06 -39.53
CA LYS A 45 25.64 15.83 -38.94
C LYS A 45 26.60 15.32 -37.88
N VAL A 46 26.51 15.90 -36.69
CA VAL A 46 26.97 15.23 -35.48
C VAL A 46 25.97 14.11 -35.27
N ASN A 47 26.33 12.90 -35.71
CA ASN A 47 25.77 11.69 -35.13
C ASN A 47 26.19 11.68 -33.67
N VAL A 48 25.43 12.36 -32.82
CA VAL A 48 25.39 12.02 -31.41
C VAL A 48 24.67 10.69 -31.39
N SER A 49 25.43 9.59 -31.50
CA SER A 49 24.96 8.36 -30.92
C SER A 49 24.82 8.68 -29.43
N THR A 50 23.60 8.96 -28.98
CA THR A 50 23.21 8.64 -27.60
C THR A 50 23.16 7.12 -27.48
N SER A 51 24.27 6.46 -27.78
CA SER A 51 24.67 5.31 -27.01
C SER A 51 24.95 5.86 -25.62
N PHE A 52 23.89 6.02 -24.83
CA PHE A 52 24.02 5.65 -23.43
C PHE A 52 24.58 4.23 -23.50
N SER A 53 25.90 4.10 -23.34
CA SER A 53 26.47 2.84 -22.93
C SER A 53 25.61 2.43 -21.74
N SER A 54 24.96 1.28 -21.85
CA SER A 54 24.44 0.58 -20.69
C SER A 54 25.62 0.46 -19.73
N ASP A 55 25.71 1.40 -18.78
CA ASP A 55 26.50 1.24 -17.58
C ASP A 55 26.17 -0.16 -17.08
N ASP A 56 27.19 -0.99 -16.83
CA ASP A 56 27.02 -2.35 -16.32
C ASP A 56 25.91 -2.36 -15.27
N GLU A 57 24.75 -2.89 -15.65
CA GLU A 57 23.55 -2.83 -14.84
C GLU A 57 23.81 -3.84 -13.72
N PHE A 58 24.25 -3.33 -12.56
CA PHE A 58 24.56 -4.18 -11.41
C PHE A 58 23.36 -5.09 -11.14
N GLN A 59 23.61 -6.38 -11.17
CA GLN A 59 22.62 -7.40 -10.88
C GLN A 59 23.27 -8.40 -9.95
N TYR A 60 22.53 -8.80 -8.92
CA TYR A 60 22.95 -9.95 -8.12
C TYR A 60 23.01 -11.20 -8.99
N PRO A 61 23.88 -12.16 -8.66
CA PRO A 61 23.87 -13.49 -9.25
C PRO A 61 22.47 -14.13 -9.30
N PRO A 62 22.24 -15.10 -10.18
CA PRO A 62 21.00 -15.88 -10.19
C PRO A 62 20.71 -16.50 -8.82
N ILE A 63 19.43 -16.70 -8.52
CA ILE A 63 18.98 -17.29 -7.26
C ILE A 63 19.76 -18.56 -6.91
N LYS A 64 20.05 -18.75 -5.62
CA LYS A 64 20.84 -19.89 -5.12
C LYS A 64 19.97 -20.85 -4.35
N LYS A 65 19.93 -22.12 -4.79
CA LYS A 65 19.22 -23.20 -4.10
C LYS A 65 19.91 -23.53 -2.77
N LEU A 66 19.14 -23.56 -1.67
CA LEU A 66 19.57 -24.14 -0.40
C LEU A 66 18.96 -25.53 -0.19
N SER A 67 17.69 -25.70 -0.53
CA SER A 67 16.97 -26.97 -0.48
C SER A 67 15.90 -27.02 -1.59
N GLU A 68 15.09 -28.08 -1.65
CA GLU A 68 14.00 -28.17 -2.64
C GLU A 68 12.96 -27.06 -2.53
N LYS A 69 12.82 -26.45 -1.35
CA LYS A 69 11.83 -25.40 -1.07
C LYS A 69 12.44 -24.10 -0.52
N GLU A 70 13.75 -23.95 -0.58
CA GLU A 70 14.48 -22.80 0.00
C GLU A 70 15.47 -22.21 -0.99
N TRP A 71 15.40 -20.90 -1.17
CA TRP A 71 16.17 -20.17 -2.17
C TRP A 71 16.66 -18.83 -1.62
N ILE A 72 17.94 -18.53 -1.82
CA ILE A 72 18.47 -17.18 -1.60
C ILE A 72 18.17 -16.35 -2.86
N VAL A 73 17.46 -15.24 -2.69
CA VAL A 73 17.04 -14.39 -3.81
C VAL A 73 18.13 -13.45 -4.29
N ASN A 74 19.03 -12.99 -3.42
CA ASN A 74 20.13 -12.06 -3.71
C ASN A 74 21.49 -12.61 -3.23
N PRO A 75 22.03 -13.68 -3.84
CA PRO A 75 23.28 -14.28 -3.39
C PRO A 75 24.45 -13.30 -3.44
N ASN A 76 25.38 -13.40 -2.49
CA ASN A 76 26.53 -12.52 -2.33
C ASN A 76 26.18 -11.05 -2.02
N SER A 77 24.92 -10.75 -1.71
CA SER A 77 24.56 -9.45 -1.18
C SER A 77 25.18 -9.23 0.21
N SER A 78 25.42 -7.97 0.54
CA SER A 78 25.69 -7.52 1.91
C SER A 78 24.65 -8.00 2.93
N PHE A 79 23.40 -8.22 2.51
CA PHE A 79 22.35 -8.85 3.30
C PHE A 79 21.54 -9.85 2.46
N GLU A 80 21.93 -11.13 2.52
CA GLU A 80 21.20 -12.20 1.83
C GLU A 80 19.79 -12.42 2.43
N LEU A 81 18.82 -12.59 1.55
CA LEU A 81 17.43 -12.89 1.86
C LEU A 81 17.06 -14.27 1.33
N THR A 82 16.40 -15.05 2.18
CA THR A 82 16.01 -16.42 1.89
C THR A 82 14.49 -16.54 1.93
N ILE A 83 13.92 -17.04 0.85
CA ILE A 83 12.50 -17.39 0.76
C ILE A 83 12.31 -18.90 0.89
N GLU A 84 11.25 -19.28 1.60
CA GLU A 84 10.88 -20.67 1.89
C GLU A 84 9.50 -21.01 1.30
N ASN A 85 9.20 -22.31 1.20
CA ASN A 85 7.95 -22.87 0.68
C ASN A 85 7.69 -22.69 -0.82
N CYS A 86 8.69 -22.30 -1.61
CA CYS A 86 8.54 -22.11 -3.04
C CYS A 86 9.47 -23.00 -3.87
N ASN A 87 9.06 -23.32 -5.10
CA ASN A 87 9.94 -23.96 -6.08
C ASN A 87 10.80 -22.92 -6.81
N GLN A 88 11.72 -23.39 -7.66
CA GLN A 88 12.62 -22.52 -8.41
C GLN A 88 11.90 -21.47 -9.28
N ASN A 89 10.81 -21.85 -9.95
CA ASN A 89 10.10 -20.95 -10.86
C ASN A 89 9.48 -19.78 -10.09
N ILE A 90 8.89 -20.05 -8.93
CA ILE A 90 8.31 -19.00 -8.08
C ILE A 90 9.42 -18.12 -7.46
N ALA A 91 10.53 -18.72 -7.03
CA ALA A 91 11.67 -17.97 -6.53
C ALA A 91 12.25 -17.03 -7.61
N GLN A 92 12.29 -17.50 -8.86
CA GLN A 92 12.72 -16.72 -10.01
C GLN A 92 11.73 -15.59 -10.33
N GLU A 93 10.42 -15.86 -10.30
CA GLU A 93 9.37 -14.85 -10.50
C GLU A 93 9.45 -13.74 -9.45
N ILE A 94 9.69 -14.09 -8.18
CA ILE A 94 9.93 -13.10 -7.11
C ILE A 94 11.19 -12.29 -7.42
N ARG A 95 12.28 -12.95 -7.81
CA ARG A 95 13.53 -12.25 -8.12
C ARG A 95 13.37 -11.27 -9.28
N GLU A 96 12.70 -11.67 -10.35
CA GLU A 96 12.41 -10.82 -11.50
C GLU A 96 11.58 -9.59 -11.10
N LEU A 97 10.58 -9.77 -10.23
CA LEU A 97 9.79 -8.66 -9.69
C LEU A 97 10.61 -7.73 -8.79
N MET A 98 11.60 -8.27 -8.06
CA MET A 98 12.52 -7.46 -7.26
C MET A 98 13.45 -6.61 -8.16
N ASP A 99 13.98 -7.19 -9.23
CA ASP A 99 14.87 -6.53 -10.18
C ASP A 99 14.14 -5.55 -11.12
N ASP A 100 12.81 -5.65 -11.24
CA ASP A 100 11.99 -4.76 -12.07
C ASP A 100 11.95 -3.33 -11.50
N ASN A 101 12.63 -2.41 -12.17
CA ASN A 101 12.68 -0.99 -11.81
C ASN A 101 11.48 -0.18 -12.34
N GLU A 102 10.67 -0.73 -13.25
CA GLU A 102 9.46 -0.07 -13.77
C GLU A 102 8.29 -0.15 -12.79
N ILE A 103 8.28 -1.20 -11.95
CA ILE A 103 7.28 -1.39 -10.91
C ILE A 103 7.87 -0.93 -9.58
N TYR A 104 7.31 0.13 -9.00
CA TYR A 104 7.80 0.68 -7.73
C TYR A 104 6.70 0.81 -6.67
N GLY A 105 7.14 0.91 -5.42
CA GLY A 105 6.30 1.18 -4.26
C GLY A 105 5.15 0.17 -4.11
N TYR A 106 3.95 0.69 -3.84
CA TYR A 106 2.76 -0.13 -3.52
C TYR A 106 2.43 -1.19 -4.58
N ARG A 107 2.76 -0.96 -5.86
CA ARG A 107 2.46 -1.93 -6.94
C ARG A 107 3.36 -3.16 -6.88
N LYS A 108 4.62 -2.99 -6.49
CA LYS A 108 5.57 -4.11 -6.32
C LYS A 108 5.16 -4.93 -5.11
N VAL A 109 4.91 -4.26 -3.99
CA VAL A 109 4.42 -4.86 -2.74
C VAL A 109 3.13 -5.65 -2.99
N ASP A 110 2.13 -5.07 -3.68
CA ASP A 110 0.87 -5.75 -3.99
C ASP A 110 1.08 -7.07 -4.75
N LYS A 111 1.96 -7.07 -5.77
CA LYS A 111 2.27 -8.27 -6.55
C LYS A 111 3.00 -9.32 -5.73
N LEU A 112 3.97 -8.90 -4.92
CA LEU A 112 4.70 -9.79 -4.01
C LEU A 112 3.75 -10.42 -2.99
N VAL A 113 2.85 -9.66 -2.38
CA VAL A 113 1.83 -10.19 -1.46
C VAL A 113 0.96 -11.23 -2.15
N GLY A 114 0.58 -11.00 -3.40
CA GLY A 114 -0.17 -11.99 -4.19
C GLY A 114 0.58 -13.31 -4.36
N LEU A 115 1.89 -13.27 -4.60
CA LEU A 115 2.73 -14.47 -4.67
C LEU A 115 2.88 -15.12 -3.29
N PHE A 116 3.11 -14.32 -2.26
CA PHE A 116 3.34 -14.82 -0.91
C PHE A 116 2.10 -15.51 -0.33
N ALA A 117 0.92 -14.92 -0.52
CA ALA A 117 -0.35 -15.51 -0.13
C ALA A 117 -0.59 -16.81 -0.93
N LYS A 118 -0.52 -16.75 -2.26
CA LYS A 118 -0.80 -17.91 -3.13
C LYS A 118 0.09 -19.13 -2.87
N TYR A 119 1.34 -18.92 -2.48
CA TYR A 119 2.33 -19.99 -2.30
C TYR A 119 2.77 -20.17 -0.84
N ASN A 120 2.13 -19.49 0.11
CA ASN A 120 2.43 -19.57 1.54
C ASN A 120 3.92 -19.32 1.86
N ILE A 121 4.50 -18.32 1.20
CA ILE A 121 5.94 -18.03 1.24
C ILE A 121 6.32 -17.42 2.58
N ARG A 122 7.46 -17.86 3.12
CA ARG A 122 8.06 -17.28 4.33
C ARG A 122 9.43 -16.69 4.00
N VAL A 123 9.87 -15.74 4.82
CA VAL A 123 11.19 -15.11 4.72
C VAL A 123 11.98 -15.47 5.97
N LYS A 124 13.05 -16.24 5.80
CA LYS A 124 13.82 -16.80 6.92
C LYS A 124 14.36 -15.73 7.87
N GLU A 125 14.79 -14.61 7.32
CA GLU A 125 15.35 -13.50 8.08
C GLU A 125 14.25 -12.76 8.89
N VAL A 126 13.01 -12.72 8.40
CA VAL A 126 11.85 -12.19 9.14
C VAL A 126 11.46 -13.15 10.27
N GLU A 127 11.44 -14.46 10.02
CA GLU A 127 11.18 -15.46 11.06
C GLU A 127 12.25 -15.42 12.16
N SER A 128 13.53 -15.28 11.78
CA SER A 128 14.65 -15.14 12.71
C SER A 128 14.54 -13.85 13.55
N TYR A 129 14.08 -12.75 12.92
CA TYR A 129 13.83 -11.50 13.61
C TYR A 129 12.71 -11.61 14.65
N LYS A 130 11.57 -12.22 14.28
CA LYS A 130 10.46 -12.50 15.22
C LYS A 130 10.94 -13.36 16.39
N ALA A 131 11.65 -14.45 16.10
CA ALA A 131 12.19 -15.35 17.14
C ALA A 131 13.12 -14.63 18.12
N LYS A 132 13.87 -13.62 17.65
CA LYS A 132 14.78 -12.83 18.47
C LYS A 132 14.06 -11.80 19.35
N TYR A 133 13.07 -11.07 18.82
CA TYR A 133 12.52 -9.89 19.50
C TYR A 133 11.08 -10.01 20.01
N LYS A 134 10.27 -10.89 19.44
CA LYS A 134 8.89 -11.08 19.92
C LYS A 134 8.82 -11.50 21.39
N PRO A 135 9.69 -12.41 21.91
CA PRO A 135 9.64 -12.77 23.33
C PRO A 135 9.88 -11.59 24.27
N ASP A 136 10.79 -10.69 23.92
CA ASP A 136 11.09 -9.49 24.72
C ASP A 136 9.92 -8.50 24.68
N TYR A 137 9.32 -8.32 23.50
CA TYR A 137 8.10 -7.53 23.31
C TYR A 137 6.94 -8.06 24.17
N ASP A 138 6.62 -9.35 24.04
CA ASP A 138 5.53 -9.99 24.79
C ASP A 138 5.76 -9.90 26.30
N SER A 139 7.01 -10.14 26.74
CA SER A 139 7.38 -10.05 28.16
C SER A 139 7.20 -8.62 28.68
N LYS A 140 7.55 -7.61 27.88
CA LYS A 140 7.39 -6.20 28.28
C LYS A 140 5.92 -5.80 28.38
N ILE A 141 5.07 -6.28 27.47
CA ILE A 141 3.62 -6.06 27.54
C ILE A 141 3.05 -6.62 28.85
N GLU A 142 3.40 -7.87 29.19
CA GLU A 142 2.90 -8.50 30.43
C GLU A 142 3.46 -7.82 31.69
N GLU A 143 4.71 -7.35 31.66
CA GLU A 143 5.29 -6.53 32.74
C GLU A 143 4.49 -5.22 32.94
N LEU A 144 4.17 -4.51 31.86
CA LEU A 144 3.41 -3.25 31.92
C LEU A 144 1.98 -3.47 32.44
N LYS A 145 1.32 -4.54 31.99
CA LYS A 145 -0.01 -4.93 32.51
C LYS A 145 0.03 -5.27 33.99
N ALA A 146 1.05 -6.00 34.45
CA ALA A 146 1.18 -6.40 35.84
C ALA A 146 1.47 -5.21 36.78
N ASN A 147 2.17 -4.18 36.27
CA ASN A 147 2.57 -3.01 37.04
C ASN A 147 1.60 -1.82 36.94
N SER A 148 0.55 -1.91 36.11
CA SER A 148 -0.41 -0.82 35.91
C SER A 148 -1.67 -1.01 36.74
N GLU A 149 -1.85 -0.15 37.75
CA GLU A 149 -3.11 -0.04 38.50
C GLU A 149 -4.27 0.39 37.59
N GLU A 150 -3.99 1.21 36.58
CA GLU A 150 -4.96 1.66 35.59
C GLU A 150 -5.49 0.49 34.77
N TRP A 151 -4.60 -0.38 34.28
CA TRP A 151 -4.97 -1.60 33.56
C TRP A 151 -5.88 -2.53 34.38
N ALA A 152 -5.54 -2.72 35.66
CA ALA A 152 -6.29 -3.60 36.56
C ALA A 152 -7.75 -3.10 36.77
N ASN A 153 -7.94 -1.79 36.84
CA ASN A 153 -9.22 -1.15 37.11
C ASN A 153 -9.99 -0.70 35.84
N ALA A 154 -9.34 -0.72 34.68
CA ALA A 154 -9.89 -0.28 33.41
C ALA A 154 -11.02 -1.19 32.89
N TYR A 155 -12.01 -0.58 32.24
CA TYR A 155 -13.02 -1.29 31.46
C TYR A 155 -12.45 -1.73 30.10
N GLU A 156 -13.20 -2.52 29.34
CA GLU A 156 -12.72 -3.13 28.09
C GLU A 156 -12.22 -2.10 27.06
N ALA A 157 -12.96 -1.01 26.85
CA ALA A 157 -12.56 0.05 25.91
C ALA A 157 -11.30 0.77 26.38
N ASP A 158 -11.20 1.08 27.67
CA ASP A 158 -10.02 1.74 28.26
C ASP A 158 -8.80 0.82 28.19
N ARG A 159 -8.97 -0.49 28.38
CA ARG A 159 -7.89 -1.47 28.20
C ARG A 159 -7.37 -1.52 26.78
N ALA A 160 -8.24 -1.37 25.77
CA ALA A 160 -7.77 -1.31 24.38
C ALA A 160 -6.88 -0.08 24.14
N ASP A 161 -7.25 1.07 24.72
CA ASP A 161 -6.48 2.32 24.63
C ASP A 161 -5.14 2.22 25.38
N ILE A 162 -5.16 1.76 26.63
CA ILE A 162 -3.95 1.54 27.45
C ILE A 162 -3.01 0.52 26.77
N LEU A 163 -3.55 -0.50 26.10
CA LEU A 163 -2.73 -1.49 25.42
C LEU A 163 -1.92 -0.85 24.28
N GLU A 164 -2.46 0.14 23.55
CA GLU A 164 -1.69 0.87 22.53
C GLU A 164 -0.47 1.56 23.14
N GLU A 165 -0.62 2.21 24.30
CA GLU A 165 0.51 2.83 25.00
C GLU A 165 1.55 1.79 25.45
N PHE A 166 1.10 0.61 25.90
CA PHE A 166 2.02 -0.47 26.27
C PHE A 166 2.77 -1.02 25.06
N ARG A 167 2.10 -1.14 23.91
CA ARG A 167 2.73 -1.54 22.64
C ARG A 167 3.82 -0.56 22.26
N GLU A 168 3.55 0.74 22.30
CA GLU A 168 4.57 1.75 22.01
C GLU A 168 5.78 1.65 22.94
N GLN A 169 5.56 1.48 24.25
CA GLN A 169 6.62 1.30 25.24
C GLN A 169 7.42 0.01 25.02
N ALA A 170 6.76 -1.10 24.70
CA ALA A 170 7.42 -2.37 24.40
C ALA A 170 8.25 -2.29 23.11
N LEU A 171 7.77 -1.59 22.08
CA LEU A 171 8.53 -1.39 20.84
C LEU A 171 9.78 -0.52 21.06
N GLN A 172 9.79 0.37 22.04
CA GLN A 172 10.97 1.18 22.39
C GLN A 172 12.12 0.35 22.98
N THR A 173 11.85 -0.85 23.51
CA THR A 173 12.91 -1.71 24.05
C THR A 173 13.62 -2.55 22.99
N ILE A 174 13.12 -2.55 21.75
CA ILE A 174 13.67 -3.35 20.66
C ILE A 174 14.93 -2.71 20.10
N TYR A 175 16.04 -3.46 20.13
CA TYR A 175 17.34 -2.96 19.72
C TYR A 175 17.46 -2.71 18.21
N GLU A 176 17.02 -3.67 17.39
CA GLU A 176 16.94 -3.55 15.93
C GLU A 176 15.47 -3.31 15.56
N ARG A 177 15.09 -2.04 15.37
CA ARG A 177 13.70 -1.65 15.11
C ARG A 177 13.53 -1.26 13.63
N PRO A 178 12.96 -2.12 12.77
CA PRO A 178 12.62 -1.73 11.41
C PRO A 178 11.48 -0.70 11.40
N ASN A 179 11.43 0.12 10.36
CA ASN A 179 10.39 1.15 10.20
C ASN A 179 9.13 0.58 9.54
N ILE A 180 8.46 -0.35 10.22
CA ILE A 180 7.23 -1.01 9.77
C ILE A 180 6.26 -1.20 10.96
N ASP A 181 5.05 -1.71 10.68
CA ASP A 181 4.07 -2.07 11.71
C ASP A 181 4.47 -3.36 12.46
N LEU A 182 5.30 -3.20 13.50
CA LEU A 182 5.78 -4.31 14.33
C LEU A 182 4.66 -4.95 15.16
N VAL A 183 3.59 -4.22 15.49
CA VAL A 183 2.46 -4.78 16.23
C VAL A 183 1.80 -5.86 15.39
N THR A 184 1.48 -5.54 14.13
CA THR A 184 0.93 -6.53 13.19
C THR A 184 1.89 -7.71 13.00
N LEU A 185 3.21 -7.47 12.88
CA LEU A 185 4.19 -8.55 12.74
C LEU A 185 4.23 -9.51 13.94
N PHE A 186 4.09 -8.99 15.17
CA PHE A 186 4.21 -9.80 16.39
C PHE A 186 2.89 -10.38 16.89
N GLU A 187 1.76 -9.71 16.66
CA GLU A 187 0.47 -10.11 17.24
C GLU A 187 -0.49 -10.73 16.23
N ASN A 188 -0.32 -10.45 14.93
CA ASN A 188 -1.32 -10.78 13.92
C ASN A 188 -0.86 -11.87 12.93
N GLU A 189 0.17 -12.65 13.29
CA GLU A 189 0.54 -13.83 12.50
C GLU A 189 -0.68 -14.79 12.40
N PRO A 190 -1.09 -15.18 11.18
CA PRO A 190 -2.26 -16.04 11.01
C PRO A 190 -2.00 -17.44 11.59
N LYS A 191 -3.00 -17.96 12.32
CA LYS A 191 -2.97 -19.34 12.85
C LYS A 191 -2.94 -20.37 11.72
N ASP A 192 -3.66 -20.08 10.64
CA ASP A 192 -3.68 -20.85 9.42
C ASP A 192 -3.31 -19.93 8.25
N ILE A 193 -2.12 -20.14 7.70
CA ILE A 193 -1.63 -19.37 6.55
C ILE A 193 -2.37 -19.74 5.25
N THR A 194 -3.02 -20.90 5.20
CA THR A 194 -3.68 -21.46 4.02
C THR A 194 -5.18 -21.11 3.92
N ILE A 195 -5.69 -20.28 4.84
CA ILE A 195 -7.12 -19.94 4.97
C ILE A 195 -7.74 -19.39 3.68
N ASP A 196 -6.93 -18.82 2.80
CA ASP A 196 -7.31 -18.20 1.54
C ASP A 196 -6.94 -19.01 0.29
N ASP A 197 -6.25 -20.16 0.42
CA ASP A 197 -5.71 -20.94 -0.71
C ASP A 197 -6.79 -21.30 -1.74
N GLU A 198 -7.89 -21.91 -1.29
CA GLU A 198 -8.97 -22.34 -2.19
C GLU A 198 -9.70 -21.15 -2.81
N LEU A 199 -9.83 -20.04 -2.09
CA LEU A 199 -10.39 -18.81 -2.64
C LEU A 199 -9.46 -18.22 -3.70
N ILE A 200 -8.15 -18.12 -3.44
CA ILE A 200 -7.17 -17.56 -4.38
C ILE A 200 -7.14 -18.41 -5.65
N LYS A 201 -7.19 -19.73 -5.50
CA LYS A 201 -7.23 -20.67 -6.61
C LYS A 201 -8.48 -20.52 -7.46
N GLU A 202 -9.63 -20.24 -6.86
CA GLU A 202 -10.90 -20.10 -7.58
C GLU A 202 -11.10 -18.72 -8.20
N TYR A 203 -10.82 -17.66 -7.45
CA TYR A 203 -11.16 -16.28 -7.83
C TYR A 203 -9.94 -15.45 -8.24
N GLY A 204 -8.74 -15.87 -7.88
CA GLY A 204 -7.52 -15.09 -8.06
C GLY A 204 -7.36 -14.00 -7.00
N PHE A 205 -6.11 -13.74 -6.63
CA PHE A 205 -5.74 -12.77 -5.59
C PHE A 205 -6.32 -11.35 -5.85
N GLU A 206 -6.19 -10.82 -7.07
CA GLU A 206 -6.65 -9.46 -7.40
C GLU A 206 -8.17 -9.26 -7.24
N ASN A 207 -8.95 -10.28 -7.59
CA ASN A 207 -10.40 -10.23 -7.47
C ASN A 207 -10.80 -10.33 -6.00
N LEU A 208 -10.17 -11.23 -5.24
CA LEU A 208 -10.40 -11.32 -3.80
C LEU A 208 -9.99 -10.05 -3.06
N LYS A 209 -8.87 -9.44 -3.41
CA LYS A 209 -8.47 -8.14 -2.86
C LYS A 209 -9.54 -7.09 -3.05
N THR A 210 -10.11 -7.05 -4.25
CA THR A 210 -11.21 -6.14 -4.56
C THR A 210 -12.45 -6.51 -3.74
N TYR A 211 -12.80 -7.79 -3.64
CA TYR A 211 -13.94 -8.27 -2.87
C TYR A 211 -13.83 -7.91 -1.38
N LEU A 212 -12.72 -8.26 -0.73
CA LEU A 212 -12.44 -8.02 0.68
C LEU A 212 -12.51 -6.52 1.02
N LYS A 213 -11.95 -5.66 0.18
CA LYS A 213 -12.01 -4.18 0.35
C LYS A 213 -13.44 -3.64 0.53
N TYR A 214 -14.44 -4.33 -0.01
CA TYR A 214 -15.82 -3.89 -0.01
C TYR A 214 -16.76 -4.83 0.79
N SER A 215 -16.19 -5.86 1.44
CA SER A 215 -16.94 -6.91 2.13
C SER A 215 -17.55 -6.47 3.47
N ASP A 216 -17.12 -5.33 4.03
CA ASP A 216 -17.71 -4.73 5.23
C ASP A 216 -19.18 -4.32 5.03
N LYS A 217 -19.54 -3.98 3.79
CA LYS A 217 -20.88 -3.53 3.38
C LYS A 217 -21.27 -4.23 2.08
N PRO A 218 -21.56 -5.53 2.11
CA PRO A 218 -21.81 -6.31 0.91
C PRO A 218 -23.10 -5.83 0.21
N ASP A 219 -24.14 -5.51 0.98
CA ASP A 219 -25.45 -5.08 0.51
C ASP A 219 -25.47 -3.68 -0.13
N LYS A 220 -24.39 -2.90 0.04
CA LYS A 220 -24.33 -1.52 -0.47
C LYS A 220 -24.30 -1.53 -2.00
N LEU A 221 -25.30 -0.89 -2.62
CA LEU A 221 -25.27 -0.58 -4.05
C LEU A 221 -24.15 0.44 -4.33
N ARG A 222 -23.35 0.14 -5.35
CA ARG A 222 -22.21 0.96 -5.78
C ARG A 222 -22.43 1.38 -7.23
N VAL A 223 -22.25 2.66 -7.51
CA VAL A 223 -22.39 3.24 -8.86
C VAL A 223 -21.00 3.57 -9.39
N PHE A 224 -20.60 2.91 -10.47
CA PHE A 224 -19.33 3.12 -11.15
C PHE A 224 -19.57 3.54 -12.60
N PRO A 225 -19.43 4.84 -12.91
CA PRO A 225 -19.48 5.36 -14.28
C PRO A 225 -18.49 4.65 -15.21
N LYS A 226 -18.70 4.79 -16.53
CA LYS A 226 -17.86 4.16 -17.57
C LYS A 226 -16.36 4.30 -17.34
N ASP A 227 -15.91 5.49 -16.98
CA ASP A 227 -14.48 5.80 -16.88
C ASP A 227 -13.94 5.62 -15.44
N HIS A 228 -14.74 5.07 -14.52
CA HIS A 228 -14.32 4.85 -13.14
C HIS A 228 -13.36 3.65 -13.03
N TYR A 229 -12.20 3.86 -12.38
CA TYR A 229 -11.13 2.86 -12.29
C TYR A 229 -11.55 1.51 -11.66
N SER A 230 -12.56 1.50 -10.78
CA SER A 230 -13.08 0.27 -10.15
C SER A 230 -14.07 -0.49 -11.03
N ARG A 231 -14.58 0.12 -12.11
CA ARG A 231 -15.60 -0.51 -12.95
C ARG A 231 -15.13 -1.84 -13.56
N PRO A 232 -13.93 -1.94 -14.18
CA PRO A 232 -13.45 -3.21 -14.72
C PRO A 232 -13.33 -4.31 -13.64
N LYS A 233 -12.92 -3.92 -12.42
CA LYS A 233 -12.79 -4.87 -11.31
C LYS A 233 -14.14 -5.46 -10.89
N PHE A 234 -15.18 -4.65 -10.80
CA PHE A 234 -16.53 -5.13 -10.50
C PHE A 234 -17.17 -5.91 -11.65
N GLU A 235 -16.82 -5.60 -12.89
CA GLU A 235 -17.23 -6.41 -14.06
C GLU A 235 -16.59 -7.81 -14.00
N GLU A 236 -15.34 -7.95 -13.54
CA GLU A 236 -14.76 -9.27 -13.28
C GLU A 236 -15.42 -9.99 -12.09
N LEU A 237 -15.72 -9.29 -10.99
CA LEU A 237 -16.47 -9.88 -9.88
C LEU A 237 -17.86 -10.38 -10.31
N GLU A 238 -18.54 -9.68 -11.22
CA GLU A 238 -19.81 -10.15 -11.79
C GLU A 238 -19.62 -11.46 -12.57
N LYS A 239 -18.60 -11.54 -13.43
CA LYS A 239 -18.28 -12.75 -14.21
C LYS A 239 -17.95 -13.94 -13.31
N LEU A 240 -17.29 -13.69 -12.18
CA LEU A 240 -16.97 -14.70 -11.17
C LEU A 240 -18.15 -15.03 -10.23
N GLY A 241 -19.30 -14.36 -10.38
CA GLY A 241 -20.48 -14.59 -9.56
C GLY A 241 -20.41 -14.02 -8.13
N LEU A 242 -19.38 -13.21 -7.84
CA LEU A 242 -19.13 -12.52 -6.57
C LEU A 242 -19.80 -11.14 -6.49
N ALA A 243 -20.31 -10.64 -7.61
CA ALA A 243 -21.13 -9.44 -7.67
C ALA A 243 -22.32 -9.65 -8.59
N GLU A 244 -23.33 -8.80 -8.44
CA GLU A 244 -24.46 -8.69 -9.34
C GLU A 244 -24.62 -7.26 -9.83
N ARG A 245 -25.23 -7.14 -11.01
CA ARG A 245 -25.38 -5.87 -11.73
C ARG A 245 -26.78 -5.32 -11.57
N GLY A 246 -26.94 -4.02 -11.79
CA GLY A 246 -28.20 -3.28 -11.58
C GLY A 246 -29.45 -3.90 -12.19
N TYR A 247 -29.36 -4.60 -13.33
CA TYR A 247 -30.52 -5.23 -13.96
C TYR A 247 -31.09 -6.44 -13.18
N LYS A 248 -30.36 -6.98 -12.19
CA LYS A 248 -30.80 -8.05 -11.29
C LYS A 248 -31.30 -7.52 -9.93
N LEU A 249 -31.15 -6.22 -9.68
CA LEU A 249 -31.40 -5.61 -8.38
C LEU A 249 -32.84 -5.07 -8.26
N PRO A 250 -33.40 -4.97 -7.03
CA PRO A 250 -34.68 -4.32 -6.80
C PRO A 250 -34.67 -2.85 -7.24
N LYS A 251 -35.73 -2.44 -7.95
CA LYS A 251 -35.84 -1.10 -8.56
C LYS A 251 -35.89 0.02 -7.51
N ASP A 252 -36.54 -0.23 -6.40
CA ASP A 252 -36.62 0.67 -5.25
C ASP A 252 -35.23 0.90 -4.63
N GLU A 253 -34.43 -0.15 -4.43
CA GLU A 253 -33.04 -0.01 -3.98
C GLU A 253 -32.20 0.80 -4.97
N ILE A 254 -32.35 0.55 -6.27
CA ILE A 254 -31.67 1.32 -7.33
C ILE A 254 -32.03 2.81 -7.23
N LEU A 255 -33.31 3.14 -7.08
CA LEU A 255 -33.75 4.53 -6.93
C LEU A 255 -33.17 5.18 -5.67
N LEU A 256 -33.00 4.44 -4.57
CA LEU A 256 -32.41 4.97 -3.33
C LEU A 256 -30.94 5.40 -3.49
N THR A 257 -30.23 4.91 -4.52
CA THR A 257 -28.87 5.39 -4.86
C THR A 257 -28.85 6.84 -5.33
N LEU A 258 -29.95 7.35 -5.90
CA LEU A 258 -30.06 8.72 -6.40
C LEU A 258 -30.24 9.75 -5.29
N THR A 259 -29.81 10.98 -5.53
CA THR A 259 -30.09 12.12 -4.66
C THR A 259 -31.59 12.47 -4.65
N LEU A 260 -32.06 13.14 -3.59
CA LEU A 260 -33.46 13.58 -3.52
C LEU A 260 -33.85 14.51 -4.68
N LYS A 261 -32.91 15.32 -5.16
CA LYS A 261 -33.11 16.21 -6.31
C LYS A 261 -33.38 15.43 -7.60
N GLU A 262 -32.57 14.40 -7.86
CA GLU A 262 -32.76 13.51 -9.02
C GLU A 262 -34.09 12.75 -8.90
N LEU A 263 -34.42 12.24 -7.72
CA LEU A 263 -35.69 11.58 -7.46
C LEU A 263 -36.89 12.52 -7.70
N ASN A 264 -36.85 13.76 -7.23
CA ASN A 264 -37.90 14.74 -7.49
C ASN A 264 -38.02 15.06 -9.00
N SER A 265 -36.90 15.14 -9.71
CA SER A 265 -36.90 15.33 -11.16
C SER A 265 -37.54 14.16 -11.91
N ILE A 266 -37.31 12.92 -11.48
CA ILE A 266 -37.92 11.72 -12.08
C ILE A 266 -39.39 11.61 -11.70
N ALA A 267 -39.71 11.87 -10.43
CA ALA A 267 -41.07 11.85 -9.91
C ALA A 267 -41.93 12.89 -10.61
N ASN A 268 -41.41 14.10 -10.84
CA ASN A 268 -42.09 15.22 -11.48
C ASN A 268 -43.51 15.41 -10.90
N HIS A 269 -43.60 15.48 -9.57
CA HIS A 269 -44.88 15.55 -8.87
C HIS A 269 -45.52 16.93 -9.09
N PRO A 270 -46.79 17.00 -9.51
CA PRO A 270 -47.39 18.24 -10.00
C PRO A 270 -47.58 19.32 -8.94
N GLU A 271 -47.76 18.94 -7.67
CA GLU A 271 -48.06 19.90 -6.60
C GLU A 271 -46.83 20.42 -5.86
N LYS A 272 -45.85 19.54 -5.60
CA LYS A 272 -44.67 19.83 -4.78
C LYS A 272 -43.63 18.71 -4.84
N ASP A 273 -42.40 19.09 -4.59
CA ASP A 273 -41.27 18.19 -4.37
C ASP A 273 -41.40 17.39 -3.07
N PHE A 274 -40.91 16.14 -3.11
CA PHE A 274 -40.77 15.31 -1.91
C PHE A 274 -39.62 15.80 -1.03
N LYS A 275 -39.79 15.66 0.28
CA LYS A 275 -38.77 16.01 1.29
C LYS A 275 -37.97 14.80 1.79
N ARG A 276 -38.42 13.58 1.50
CA ARG A 276 -37.77 12.32 1.92
C ARG A 276 -37.60 11.41 0.72
N LYS A 277 -36.44 10.76 0.59
CA LYS A 277 -36.14 9.86 -0.54
C LYS A 277 -37.20 8.76 -0.68
N GLN A 278 -37.53 8.07 0.40
CA GLN A 278 -38.48 6.95 0.36
C GLN A 278 -39.83 7.36 -0.23
N GLN A 279 -40.36 8.54 0.11
CA GLN A 279 -41.63 9.03 -0.44
C GLN A 279 -41.56 9.25 -1.95
N ALA A 280 -40.44 9.77 -2.44
CA ALA A 280 -40.23 9.94 -3.87
C ALA A 280 -40.10 8.58 -4.58
N VAL A 281 -39.40 7.62 -3.97
CA VAL A 281 -39.26 6.25 -4.48
C VAL A 281 -40.61 5.56 -4.56
N ASP A 282 -41.39 5.54 -3.47
CA ASP A 282 -42.72 4.92 -3.42
C ASP A 282 -43.64 5.51 -4.51
N TYR A 283 -43.60 6.82 -4.69
CA TYR A 283 -44.37 7.49 -5.74
C TYR A 283 -43.92 7.08 -7.15
N ILE A 284 -42.61 7.05 -7.43
CA ILE A 284 -42.07 6.60 -8.72
C ILE A 284 -42.45 5.14 -8.98
N MET A 285 -42.34 4.28 -7.98
CA MET A 285 -42.69 2.86 -8.06
C MET A 285 -44.18 2.62 -8.30
N SER A 286 -45.05 3.53 -7.88
CA SER A 286 -46.50 3.43 -8.16
C SER A 286 -46.88 3.76 -9.62
N LYS A 287 -45.96 4.32 -10.41
CA LYS A 287 -46.24 4.69 -11.80
C LYS A 287 -46.23 3.47 -12.73
N PRO A 288 -47.18 3.37 -13.68
CA PRO A 288 -47.25 2.24 -14.60
C PRO A 288 -46.05 2.14 -15.56
N ASN A 289 -45.31 3.23 -15.79
CA ASN A 289 -44.14 3.29 -16.67
C ASN A 289 -42.80 3.39 -15.90
N VAL A 290 -42.73 2.83 -14.68
CA VAL A 290 -41.53 2.89 -13.82
C VAL A 290 -40.25 2.41 -14.53
N ASP A 291 -40.35 1.36 -15.37
CA ASP A 291 -39.20 0.82 -16.10
C ASP A 291 -38.61 1.82 -17.10
N GLU A 292 -39.47 2.53 -17.82
CA GLU A 292 -39.05 3.59 -18.75
C GLU A 292 -38.41 4.76 -18.00
N LEU A 293 -39.00 5.14 -16.85
CA LEU A 293 -38.46 6.21 -16.01
C LEU A 293 -37.07 5.86 -15.47
N ILE A 294 -36.86 4.63 -15.01
CA ILE A 294 -35.55 4.15 -14.57
C ILE A 294 -34.57 4.11 -15.74
N GLY A 295 -34.94 3.47 -16.86
CA GLY A 295 -34.04 3.31 -18.01
C GLY A 295 -33.62 4.64 -18.66
N LYS A 296 -34.46 5.68 -18.58
CA LYS A 296 -34.15 7.02 -19.09
C LYS A 296 -33.17 7.80 -18.20
N ASN A 297 -33.15 7.52 -16.90
CA ASN A 297 -32.41 8.33 -15.93
C ASN A 297 -31.24 7.60 -15.26
N ILE A 298 -31.19 6.27 -15.35
CA ILE A 298 -30.24 5.44 -14.61
C ILE A 298 -29.59 4.42 -15.56
N SER A 299 -28.25 4.42 -15.59
CA SER A 299 -27.47 3.40 -16.30
C SER A 299 -27.32 2.16 -15.42
N LEU A 300 -28.19 1.17 -15.59
CA LEU A 300 -28.14 -0.09 -14.80
C LEU A 300 -26.82 -0.85 -14.95
N ARG A 301 -26.06 -0.60 -16.01
CA ARG A 301 -24.72 -1.19 -16.24
C ARG A 301 -23.66 -0.65 -15.29
N GLU A 302 -23.91 0.49 -14.66
CA GLU A 302 -23.01 1.17 -13.74
C GLU A 302 -23.26 0.76 -12.29
N ILE A 303 -24.34 0.04 -12.01
CA ILE A 303 -24.72 -0.34 -10.65
C ILE A 303 -24.28 -1.77 -10.37
N PHE A 304 -23.64 -1.95 -9.22
CA PHE A 304 -23.18 -3.24 -8.72
C PHE A 304 -23.51 -3.42 -7.24
N ARG A 305 -23.75 -4.66 -6.82
CA ARG A 305 -23.84 -5.09 -5.42
C ARG A 305 -22.97 -6.33 -5.24
N LEU A 306 -22.26 -6.45 -4.12
CA LEU A 306 -21.52 -7.68 -3.84
C LEU A 306 -22.50 -8.78 -3.45
N LYS A 307 -22.15 -10.02 -3.78
CA LYS A 307 -22.85 -11.20 -3.29
C LYS A 307 -22.06 -11.80 -2.12
N PRO A 308 -22.74 -12.45 -1.16
CA PRO A 308 -22.03 -13.30 -0.21
C PRO A 308 -21.24 -14.38 -0.96
N LEU A 309 -20.18 -14.89 -0.34
CA LEU A 309 -19.47 -16.03 -0.87
C LEU A 309 -20.45 -17.22 -1.05
N PRO A 310 -20.22 -18.08 -2.06
CA PRO A 310 -21.02 -19.29 -2.23
C PRO A 310 -21.00 -20.20 -0.99
N ASP A 311 -22.06 -20.98 -0.79
CA ASP A 311 -22.25 -21.82 0.42
C ASP A 311 -21.06 -22.71 0.77
N LYS A 312 -20.29 -23.19 -0.22
CA LYS A 312 -19.07 -23.98 -0.01
C LYS A 312 -17.95 -23.22 0.75
N PHE A 313 -18.03 -21.90 0.82
CA PHE A 313 -17.12 -21.02 1.54
C PHE A 313 -17.83 -20.27 2.69
N SER A 314 -19.01 -20.72 3.10
CA SER A 314 -19.80 -20.06 4.16
C SER A 314 -19.12 -20.07 5.53
N GLU A 315 -18.21 -21.02 5.77
CA GLU A 315 -17.43 -21.12 7.01
C GLU A 315 -16.18 -20.22 7.01
N ILE A 316 -15.82 -19.63 5.86
CA ILE A 316 -14.63 -18.80 5.76
C ILE A 316 -14.86 -17.43 6.39
N ASN A 317 -14.02 -17.08 7.36
CA ASN A 317 -14.01 -15.76 7.98
C ASN A 317 -13.20 -14.76 7.14
N LEU A 318 -13.89 -13.87 6.41
CA LEU A 318 -13.27 -12.82 5.59
C LEU A 318 -12.37 -11.86 6.39
N THR A 319 -12.66 -11.69 7.68
CA THR A 319 -11.84 -10.86 8.57
C THR A 319 -10.50 -11.52 8.83
N GLU A 320 -10.48 -12.84 9.03
CA GLU A 320 -9.23 -13.59 9.23
C GLU A 320 -8.36 -13.58 7.98
N ILE A 321 -8.96 -13.69 6.78
CA ILE A 321 -8.21 -13.52 5.52
C ILE A 321 -7.62 -12.10 5.42
N SER A 322 -8.43 -11.08 5.71
CA SER A 322 -7.96 -9.70 5.66
C SER A 322 -6.79 -9.47 6.62
N ASN A 323 -6.85 -10.06 7.82
CA ASN A 323 -5.78 -10.00 8.81
C ASN A 323 -4.53 -10.76 8.35
N ALA A 324 -4.70 -11.97 7.79
CA ALA A 324 -3.59 -12.75 7.23
C ALA A 324 -2.89 -11.96 6.12
N TRP A 325 -3.64 -11.26 5.27
CA TRP A 325 -3.06 -10.44 4.20
C TRP A 325 -2.36 -9.21 4.75
N ASN A 326 -2.94 -8.50 5.73
CA ASN A 326 -2.27 -7.38 6.39
C ASN A 326 -0.93 -7.81 7.01
N TYR A 327 -0.88 -8.99 7.65
CA TYR A 327 0.36 -9.58 8.12
C TYR A 327 1.35 -9.84 6.95
N THR A 328 0.89 -10.44 5.86
CA THR A 328 1.72 -10.67 4.67
C THR A 328 2.25 -9.38 4.06
N TYR A 329 1.47 -8.28 4.05
CA TYR A 329 1.96 -6.96 3.63
C TYR A 329 3.17 -6.53 4.46
N VAL A 330 3.12 -6.65 5.79
CA VAL A 330 4.24 -6.28 6.66
C VAL A 330 5.49 -7.14 6.39
N VAL A 331 5.31 -8.44 6.20
CA VAL A 331 6.42 -9.35 5.85
C VAL A 331 7.05 -8.96 4.50
N VAL A 332 6.23 -8.67 3.50
CA VAL A 332 6.69 -8.26 2.17
C VAL A 332 7.35 -6.88 2.20
N GLU A 333 6.86 -5.93 2.99
CA GLU A 333 7.49 -4.62 3.17
C GLU A 333 8.89 -4.73 3.78
N LEU A 334 9.08 -5.62 4.78
CA LEU A 334 10.40 -5.94 5.32
C LEU A 334 11.31 -6.55 4.26
N PHE A 335 10.80 -7.51 3.49
CA PHE A 335 11.55 -8.15 2.42
C PHE A 335 11.97 -7.16 1.32
N ASP A 336 11.04 -6.38 0.77
CA ASP A 336 11.29 -5.40 -0.29
C ASP A 336 12.27 -4.32 0.14
N SER A 337 12.02 -3.72 1.31
CA SER A 337 12.88 -2.65 1.83
C SER A 337 14.30 -3.14 2.10
N THR A 338 14.47 -4.35 2.65
CA THR A 338 15.78 -4.94 2.91
C THR A 338 16.51 -5.23 1.61
N PHE A 339 15.85 -5.86 0.64
CA PHE A 339 16.45 -6.18 -0.66
C PHE A 339 16.94 -4.91 -1.36
N ARG A 340 16.07 -3.89 -1.43
CA ARG A 340 16.39 -2.62 -2.10
C ARG A 340 17.55 -1.90 -1.41
N ASN A 341 17.56 -1.88 -0.08
CA ASN A 341 18.61 -1.19 0.66
C ASN A 341 19.95 -1.92 0.54
N ALA A 342 19.94 -3.26 0.51
CA ALA A 342 21.14 -4.05 0.24
C ALA A 342 21.65 -3.80 -1.19
N PHE A 343 20.74 -3.77 -2.17
CA PHE A 343 21.06 -3.51 -3.57
C PHE A 343 21.70 -2.14 -3.77
N ASN A 344 21.09 -1.11 -3.20
CA ASN A 344 21.63 0.25 -3.29
C ASN A 344 23.00 0.38 -2.62
N PHE A 345 23.19 -0.29 -1.47
CA PHE A 345 24.49 -0.31 -0.81
C PHE A 345 25.56 -1.01 -1.67
N ASP A 346 25.27 -2.22 -2.15
CA ASP A 346 26.22 -2.99 -2.97
C ASP A 346 26.56 -2.24 -4.27
N LEU A 347 25.57 -1.59 -4.89
CA LEU A 347 25.77 -0.74 -6.07
C LEU A 347 26.64 0.49 -5.78
N ASP A 348 26.37 1.18 -4.66
CA ASP A 348 27.14 2.36 -4.25
C ASP A 348 28.58 1.98 -3.92
N GLU A 349 28.80 0.87 -3.22
CA GLU A 349 30.13 0.34 -2.90
C GLU A 349 30.92 0.01 -4.17
N MET A 350 30.28 -0.63 -5.16
CA MET A 350 30.91 -0.91 -6.45
C MET A 350 31.29 0.35 -7.24
N ARG A 351 30.53 1.43 -7.06
CA ARG A 351 30.77 2.72 -7.74
C ARG A 351 31.68 3.65 -6.95
N ASP A 352 32.21 3.21 -5.82
CA ASP A 352 32.96 4.09 -4.94
C ASP A 352 34.34 4.46 -5.50
N SER A 353 34.44 5.72 -5.87
CA SER A 353 35.68 6.38 -6.27
C SER A 353 36.79 6.32 -5.22
N GLU A 354 38.03 6.54 -5.65
CA GLU A 354 39.21 6.56 -4.78
C GLU A 354 39.20 7.69 -3.74
N TYR A 355 38.51 8.81 -4.02
CA TYR A 355 38.46 9.98 -3.14
C TYR A 355 37.47 9.84 -1.96
N ILE A 356 36.81 8.69 -1.83
CA ILE A 356 36.00 8.34 -0.65
C ILE A 356 36.93 7.73 0.40
N LYS A 357 37.13 8.41 1.54
CA LYS A 357 37.99 7.93 2.63
C LYS A 357 37.24 7.01 3.60
N GLY A 358 35.93 7.13 3.67
CA GLY A 358 35.12 6.37 4.61
C GLY A 358 33.65 6.75 4.56
N TYR A 359 32.91 6.25 5.54
CA TYR A 359 31.48 6.44 5.64
C TYR A 359 31.07 6.79 7.05
N LYS A 360 29.96 7.52 7.14
CA LYS A 360 29.18 7.68 8.35
C LYS A 360 27.79 7.10 8.13
N ILE A 361 27.26 6.45 9.15
CA ILE A 361 25.91 5.90 9.10
C ILE A 361 24.95 6.98 9.54
N ASN A 362 23.97 7.30 8.70
CA ASN A 362 22.84 8.13 9.09
C ASN A 362 21.59 7.28 9.23
N TYR A 363 20.71 7.70 10.13
CA TYR A 363 19.42 7.07 10.37
C TYR A 363 18.33 8.14 10.31
N HIS A 364 17.14 7.73 9.90
CA HIS A 364 15.99 8.62 9.91
C HIS A 364 15.55 8.88 11.36
N ARG A 365 15.37 10.16 11.71
CA ARG A 365 14.89 10.60 13.02
C ARG A 365 13.39 10.86 12.97
N ASP A 366 12.62 9.85 12.59
CA ASP A 366 11.16 9.90 12.40
C ASP A 366 10.37 9.28 13.57
N GLY A 367 11.01 9.09 14.73
CA GLY A 367 10.36 8.58 15.95
C GLY A 367 10.42 7.06 16.11
N SER A 368 10.94 6.34 15.11
CA SER A 368 11.34 4.92 15.18
C SER A 368 12.85 4.80 15.39
N ASP A 369 13.38 5.47 16.43
CA ASP A 369 14.82 5.54 16.73
C ASP A 369 15.40 4.14 17.00
N CYS A 370 15.81 3.46 15.94
CA CYS A 370 16.47 2.16 16.03
C CYS A 370 17.79 2.32 16.81
N GLN A 371 17.87 1.72 17.98
CA GLN A 371 19.04 1.84 18.86
C GLN A 371 20.30 1.27 18.21
N CYS A 372 20.17 0.21 17.40
CA CYS A 372 21.26 -0.31 16.57
C CYS A 372 21.81 0.77 15.63
N CYS A 373 20.94 1.40 14.82
CA CYS A 373 21.35 2.46 13.89
C CYS A 373 21.98 3.66 14.61
N LYS A 374 21.40 4.06 15.74
CA LYS A 374 21.93 5.15 16.57
C LYS A 374 23.35 4.87 17.04
N ASN A 375 23.59 3.70 17.62
CA ASN A 375 24.93 3.28 18.08
C ASN A 375 25.95 3.23 16.92
N HIS A 376 25.50 2.87 15.73
CA HIS A 376 26.32 2.82 14.52
C HIS A 376 26.59 4.22 13.93
N SER A 377 25.66 5.17 14.09
CA SER A 377 25.79 6.55 13.59
C SER A 377 26.80 7.42 14.36
N GLU A 378 27.14 7.01 15.57
CA GLU A 378 28.14 7.67 16.42
C GLU A 378 29.58 7.35 15.98
N LYS A 379 29.74 6.44 15.01
CA LYS A 379 31.03 5.95 14.52
C LYS A 379 31.29 6.43 13.10
N THR A 380 32.57 6.58 12.78
CA THR A 380 33.06 6.74 11.41
C THR A 380 33.78 5.46 11.00
N TYR A 381 33.54 5.02 9.78
CA TYR A 381 34.11 3.80 9.22
C TYR A 381 35.07 4.16 8.10
N SER A 382 36.22 3.49 8.03
CA SER A 382 37.09 3.60 6.87
C SER A 382 36.47 2.87 5.67
N LYS A 383 36.90 3.21 4.45
CA LYS A 383 36.39 2.59 3.21
C LYS A 383 36.41 1.06 3.27
N ASN A 384 37.48 0.48 3.81
CA ASN A 384 37.68 -0.98 3.86
C ASN A 384 37.07 -1.66 5.10
N ASN A 385 36.38 -0.93 5.97
CA ASN A 385 35.82 -1.48 7.21
C ASN A 385 34.43 -0.89 7.51
N VAL A 386 33.62 -0.72 6.46
CA VAL A 386 32.20 -0.38 6.59
C VAL A 386 31.43 -1.63 7.04
N PRO A 387 30.46 -1.53 7.97
CA PRO A 387 29.63 -2.68 8.31
C PRO A 387 28.76 -3.04 7.10
N ARG A 388 28.28 -4.29 7.05
CA ARG A 388 27.34 -4.72 6.01
C ARG A 388 26.01 -3.99 6.17
N PHE A 389 25.45 -3.55 5.05
CA PHE A 389 24.18 -2.82 4.99
C PHE A 389 23.14 -3.60 4.19
N PRO A 390 21.84 -3.53 4.55
CA PRO A 390 21.29 -2.94 5.76
C PRO A 390 21.82 -3.61 7.05
N LEU A 391 21.84 -2.88 8.17
CA LEU A 391 22.36 -3.38 9.44
C LEU A 391 21.52 -4.53 10.04
N HIS A 392 20.23 -4.58 9.69
CA HIS A 392 19.27 -5.59 10.07
C HIS A 392 18.10 -5.60 9.06
N ILE A 393 17.24 -6.61 9.12
CA ILE A 393 16.02 -6.66 8.30
C ILE A 393 15.19 -5.38 8.50
N GLY A 394 14.75 -4.76 7.40
CA GLY A 394 13.96 -3.53 7.39
C GLY A 394 14.69 -2.26 7.87
N CYS A 395 16.03 -2.28 7.96
CA CYS A 395 16.78 -1.06 8.28
C CYS A 395 16.60 -0.01 7.18
N ASN A 396 16.22 1.20 7.55
CA ASN A 396 16.15 2.36 6.65
C ASN A 396 17.40 3.27 6.76
N CYS A 397 18.43 2.81 7.48
CA CYS A 397 19.71 3.48 7.59
C CYS A 397 20.40 3.62 6.23
N TYR A 398 21.16 4.70 6.04
CA TYR A 398 21.92 4.95 4.82
C TYR A 398 23.34 5.41 5.12
N LEU A 399 24.22 5.22 4.14
CA LEU A 399 25.61 5.66 4.22
C LEU A 399 25.78 7.07 3.66
N GLU A 400 26.43 7.91 4.46
CA GLU A 400 26.97 9.19 4.02
C GLU A 400 28.46 9.02 3.73
N LYS A 401 28.85 9.30 2.48
CA LYS A 401 30.22 9.23 2.00
C LYS A 401 31.03 10.40 2.59
N ILE A 402 32.19 10.09 3.15
CA ILE A 402 33.16 11.07 3.61
C ILE A 402 34.22 11.23 2.53
N TYR A 403 34.25 12.42 1.94
CA TYR A 403 35.12 12.76 0.82
C TYR A 403 36.43 13.37 1.30
N ASP A 404 37.49 13.10 0.54
CA ASP A 404 38.75 13.83 0.60
C ASP A 404 38.78 14.89 -0.49
N PHE A 405 38.58 16.14 -0.12
CA PHE A 405 38.85 17.27 -1.01
C PHE A 405 40.09 17.98 -0.46
N ASP A 406 41.24 17.35 -0.62
CA ASP A 406 42.55 18.02 -0.48
C ASP A 406 42.87 18.82 -1.76
#